data_AF-A0A7Y8GNV7-F1
#
_entry.id   AF-A0A7Y8GNV7-F1
#
_cell.length_a   1.000
_cell.length_b   1.000
_cell.length_c   1.000
_cell.angle_alpha   90.00
_cell.angle_beta   90.00
_cell.angle_gamma   90.00
#
_symmetry.space_group_name_H-M   'P 1'
#
loop_
_entity.id
_entity.type
_entity.pdbx_description
1 polymer ?
#
loop_
_entity_poly.entity_id
_entity_poly.type
_entity_poly.pdbx_seq_one_letter_code
_entity_poly.pdbx_strand_id
1 'polypeptide(L)'
;MAMDGQKEAFRQAHAELEQCWTGGRSAAQRWAVYDQIHDRLVTQWPADANRIVGMMVMWVTEIRGSCPSPCPATGSAGKSSTLRLRPCRIDS
;
A
#
# COMPACT_ATOMS: atom_id res chain seq x y z
N MET A 1 -28.94 7.27 6.50
CA MET A 1 -28.57 7.99 5.27
C MET A 1 -27.20 8.69 5.34
N ALA A 2 -26.57 8.90 6.51
CA ALA A 2 -25.25 9.53 6.58
C ALA A 2 -24.05 8.57 6.36
N MET A 3 -24.21 7.28 6.69
CA MET A 3 -23.12 6.28 6.66
C MET A 3 -22.73 5.88 5.23
N ASP A 4 -23.69 5.87 4.30
CA ASP A 4 -23.46 5.53 2.89
C ASP A 4 -22.60 6.59 2.19
N GLY A 5 -22.81 7.88 2.51
CA GLY A 5 -22.02 8.97 1.92
C GLY A 5 -20.54 8.92 2.31
N GLN A 6 -20.24 8.56 3.56
CA GLN A 6 -18.85 8.42 4.03
C GLN A 6 -18.16 7.21 3.35
N LYS A 7 -18.86 6.08 3.22
CA LYS A 7 -18.34 4.88 2.55
C LYS A 7 -18.04 5.14 1.07
N GLU A 8 -18.92 5.84 0.36
CA GLU A 8 -18.70 6.21 -1.04
C GLU A 8 -17.53 7.19 -1.19
N ALA A 9 -17.43 8.19 -0.29
CA ALA A 9 -16.30 9.13 -0.29
C ALA A 9 -14.95 8.43 -0.09
N PHE A 10 -14.88 7.46 0.82
CA PHE A 10 -13.67 6.65 1.01
C PHE A 10 -13.36 5.77 -0.19
N ARG A 11 -14.37 5.16 -0.82
CA ARG A 11 -14.16 4.38 -2.06
C ARG A 11 -13.60 5.24 -3.18
N GLN A 12 -14.18 6.43 -3.38
CA GLN A 12 -13.72 7.37 -4.41
C GLN A 12 -12.29 7.85 -4.13
N ALA A 13 -11.99 8.19 -2.88
CA ALA A 13 -10.65 8.59 -2.45
C ALA A 13 -9.61 7.48 -2.69
N HIS A 14 -9.96 6.23 -2.39
CA HIS A 14 -9.09 5.08 -2.63
C HIS A 14 -8.80 4.89 -4.14
N ALA A 15 -9.83 4.95 -4.99
CA ALA A 15 -9.67 4.83 -6.44
C ALA A 15 -8.81 5.95 -7.04
N GLU A 16 -8.96 7.19 -6.54
CA GLU A 16 -8.16 8.35 -6.94
C GLU A 16 -6.66 8.15 -6.59
N LEU A 17 -6.41 7.65 -5.38
CA LEU A 17 -5.07 7.29 -4.90
C LEU A 17 -4.45 6.17 -5.76
N GLU A 18 -5.20 5.10 -6.05
CA GLU A 18 -4.73 3.98 -6.86
C GLU A 18 -4.34 4.41 -8.28
N GLN A 19 -5.18 5.21 -8.94
CA GLN A 19 -4.89 5.74 -10.28
C GLN A 19 -3.64 6.63 -10.28
N CYS A 20 -3.48 7.47 -9.26
CA CYS A 20 -2.34 8.37 -9.17
C CYS A 20 -1.01 7.62 -8.96
N TRP A 21 -1.02 6.51 -8.21
CA TRP A 21 0.20 5.74 -7.91
C TRP A 21 0.58 4.79 -9.04
N THR A 22 -0.40 4.21 -9.74
CA THR A 22 -0.18 3.30 -10.89
C THR A 22 0.15 4.04 -12.20
N GLY A 23 -0.32 5.27 -12.38
CA GLY A 23 -0.21 6.05 -13.63
C GLY A 23 1.14 6.71 -13.95
N GLY A 24 2.28 6.16 -13.49
CA GLY A 24 3.62 6.66 -13.87
C GLY A 24 3.99 8.06 -13.36
N ARG A 25 3.23 8.63 -12.43
CA ARG A 25 3.47 9.97 -11.86
C ARG A 25 4.75 10.02 -11.01
N SER A 26 5.33 11.21 -10.85
CA SER A 26 6.46 11.42 -9.95
C SER A 26 6.07 11.22 -8.48
N ALA A 27 7.05 10.91 -7.62
CA ALA A 27 6.81 10.73 -6.19
C ALA A 27 6.20 11.99 -5.53
N ALA A 28 6.66 13.18 -5.92
CA ALA A 28 6.12 14.44 -5.41
C ALA A 28 4.64 14.63 -5.78
N GLN A 29 4.26 14.32 -7.03
CA GLN A 29 2.86 14.41 -7.46
C GLN A 29 1.97 13.41 -6.74
N ARG A 30 2.48 12.21 -6.46
CA ARG A 30 1.77 11.21 -5.66
C ARG A 30 1.47 11.76 -4.27
N TRP A 31 2.49 12.21 -3.53
CA TRP A 31 2.30 12.77 -2.19
C TRP A 31 1.42 14.01 -2.17
N ALA A 32 1.49 14.88 -3.18
CA ALA A 32 0.58 16.01 -3.29
C ALA A 32 -0.90 15.60 -3.40
N VAL A 33 -1.19 14.48 -4.07
CA VAL A 33 -2.56 13.92 -4.14
C VAL A 33 -2.95 13.27 -2.81
N TYR A 34 -2.01 12.60 -2.12
CA TYR A 34 -2.24 12.08 -0.78
C TYR A 34 -2.72 13.18 0.16
N ASP A 35 -1.98 14.30 0.23
CA ASP A 35 -2.27 15.40 1.14
C ASP A 35 -3.63 16.05 0.83
N GLN A 36 -3.95 16.25 -0.45
CA GLN A 36 -5.25 16.80 -0.87
C GLN A 36 -6.42 15.90 -0.47
N ILE A 37 -6.28 14.58 -0.65
CA ILE A 37 -7.31 13.61 -0.24
C ILE A 37 -7.45 13.61 1.29
N HIS A 38 -6.34 13.64 2.01
CA HIS A 38 -6.32 13.66 3.47
C HIS A 38 -7.05 14.89 4.01
N ASP A 39 -6.69 16.08 3.52
CA ASP A 39 -7.31 17.35 3.93
C ASP A 39 -8.82 17.37 3.67
N ARG A 40 -9.26 16.91 2.48
CA ARG A 40 -10.68 16.80 2.13
C ARG A 40 -11.45 15.89 3.09
N LEU A 41 -10.89 14.72 3.40
CA LEU A 41 -11.55 13.74 4.28
C LEU A 41 -11.58 14.23 5.74
N VAL A 42 -10.49 14.83 6.24
CA VAL A 42 -10.43 15.36 7.60
C VAL A 42 -11.32 16.58 7.78
N THR A 43 -11.42 17.46 6.78
CA THR A 43 -12.34 18.60 6.82
C THR A 43 -13.79 18.14 6.91
N GLN A 44 -14.14 17.04 6.24
CA GLN A 44 -15.50 16.50 6.22
C GLN A 44 -15.83 15.66 7.46
N TRP A 45 -14.84 14.93 8.01
CA TRP A 45 -14.99 14.10 9.21
C TRP A 45 -13.82 14.31 10.19
N PRO A 46 -13.75 15.47 10.86
CA PRO A 46 -12.63 15.79 11.74
C PRO A 46 -12.54 14.86 12.97
N ALA A 47 -13.67 14.34 13.43
CA ALA A 47 -13.73 13.37 14.52
C ALA A 47 -13.05 12.03 14.19
N ASP A 48 -12.92 11.69 12.90
CA ASP A 48 -12.31 10.46 12.40
C ASP A 48 -10.86 10.67 11.92
N ALA A 49 -10.23 11.82 12.15
CA ALA A 49 -8.93 12.18 11.56
C ALA A 49 -7.84 11.10 11.74
N ASN A 50 -7.68 10.57 12.96
CA ASN A 50 -6.71 9.50 13.24
C ASN A 50 -7.00 8.21 12.47
N ARG A 51 -8.29 7.89 12.29
CA ARG A 51 -8.73 6.71 11.54
C ARG A 51 -8.49 6.91 10.04
N ILE A 52 -8.74 8.11 9.53
CA ILE A 52 -8.48 8.50 8.13
C ILE A 52 -7.00 8.35 7.82
N VAL A 53 -6.11 8.88 8.67
CA VAL A 53 -4.65 8.73 8.52
C VAL A 53 -4.27 7.25 8.44
N GLY A 54 -4.75 6.42 9.39
CA GLY A 54 -4.45 5.00 9.42
C GLY A 54 -4.92 4.25 8.16
N MET A 55 -6.13 4.53 7.68
CA MET A 55 -6.64 3.96 6.43
C MET A 55 -5.83 4.39 5.21
N MET A 56 -5.50 5.69 5.09
CA MET A 56 -4.76 6.18 3.94
C MET A 56 -3.33 5.63 3.86
N VAL A 57 -2.64 5.45 5.01
CA VAL A 57 -1.32 4.79 5.04
C VAL A 57 -1.41 3.32 4.62
N MET A 58 -2.44 2.61 5.08
CA MET A 58 -2.70 1.23 4.66
C MET A 58 -2.86 1.15 3.14
N TRP A 59 -3.72 1.99 2.56
CA TRP A 59 -3.95 2.04 1.11
C TRP A 59 -2.68 2.30 0.31
N VAL A 60 -1.88 3.30 0.69
CA VAL A 60 -0.60 3.58 0.00
C VAL A 60 0.34 2.38 0.06
N THR A 61 0.35 1.65 1.17
CA THR A 61 1.18 0.45 1.36
C THR A 61 0.72 -0.69 0.46
N GLU A 62 -0.59 -0.91 0.39
CA GLU A 62 -1.21 -1.91 -0.49
C GLU A 62 -0.94 -1.60 -1.96
N ILE A 63 -1.18 -0.36 -2.41
CA ILE A 63 -1.01 0.08 -3.80
C ILE A 63 0.46 -0.02 -4.25
N ARG A 64 1.43 0.29 -3.37
CA ARG A 64 2.86 0.22 -3.70
C ARG A 64 3.40 -1.21 -3.79
N GLY A 65 2.58 -2.23 -3.49
CA GLY A 65 2.93 -3.62 -3.67
C GLY A 65 4.09 -4.09 -2.80
N SER A 66 4.29 -3.51 -1.61
CA SER A 66 5.40 -3.88 -0.73
C SER A 66 5.02 -3.80 0.74
N CYS A 67 4.74 -4.97 1.32
CA CYS A 67 5.08 -5.19 2.72
C CYS A 67 6.59 -5.50 2.79
N PRO A 68 7.44 -4.71 3.48
CA PRO A 68 8.41 -5.35 4.34
C PRO A 68 7.60 -6.10 5.39
N SER A 69 7.44 -7.41 5.22
CA SER A 69 6.90 -8.26 6.28
C SER A 69 7.73 -8.03 7.55
N PRO A 70 7.13 -7.70 8.71
CA PRO A 70 7.83 -7.73 9.98
C PRO A 70 7.88 -9.19 10.48
N CYS A 71 8.43 -10.09 9.68
CA CYS A 71 8.73 -11.45 10.10
C CYS A 71 10.16 -11.76 9.70
N PRO A 72 11.06 -12.10 10.65
CA PRO A 72 12.37 -12.59 10.30
C PRO A 72 12.20 -13.84 9.43
N ALA A 73 12.94 -13.91 8.33
CA ALA A 73 13.08 -15.12 7.53
C ALA A 73 13.79 -16.18 8.38
N THR A 74 13.05 -16.86 9.25
CA THR A 74 13.48 -18.06 9.96
C THR A 74 12.74 -19.25 9.38
N GLY A 75 13.40 -19.91 8.42
CA GLY A 75 13.47 -21.36 8.30
C GLY A 75 12.19 -22.20 8.10
N SER A 76 12.23 -23.00 7.03
CA SER A 76 11.56 -24.30 6.83
C SER A 76 10.05 -24.32 6.55
N ALA A 77 9.50 -25.15 5.66
CA ALA A 77 10.05 -26.10 4.70
C ALA A 77 8.89 -26.64 3.84
N GLY A 78 9.18 -26.99 2.57
CA GLY A 78 8.60 -28.19 1.96
C GLY A 78 7.47 -28.01 0.93
N LYS A 79 7.81 -27.92 -0.36
CA LYS A 79 7.74 -29.06 -1.31
C LYS A 79 8.03 -28.67 -2.77
N SER A 80 9.11 -29.26 -3.27
CA SER A 80 9.37 -29.74 -4.63
C SER A 80 8.92 -28.94 -5.86
N SER A 81 9.90 -28.28 -6.50
CA SER A 81 10.16 -28.56 -7.91
C SER A 81 11.67 -28.53 -8.18
N THR A 82 12.13 -29.59 -8.82
CA THR A 82 13.50 -29.94 -9.16
C THR A 82 14.21 -28.86 -9.98
N LEU A 83 15.24 -28.24 -9.42
CA LEU A 83 16.28 -27.54 -10.20
C LEU A 83 17.63 -28.09 -9.77
N ARG A 84 18.25 -28.84 -10.69
CA ARG A 84 19.54 -29.50 -10.54
C ARG A 84 20.61 -28.48 -10.15
N LEU A 85 21.13 -28.58 -8.93
CA LEU A 85 22.34 -27.90 -8.50
C LEU A 85 23.52 -28.47 -9.30
N ARG A 86 24.12 -27.65 -10.17
CA ARG A 86 25.47 -27.91 -10.68
C ARG A 86 26.48 -27.42 -9.64
N PRO A 87 27.42 -28.24 -9.18
CA PRO A 87 28.50 -27.76 -8.33
C PRO A 87 29.54 -27.02 -9.19
N CYS A 88 29.61 -25.70 -9.05
CA CYS A 88 30.80 -24.95 -9.47
C CYS A 88 31.90 -25.22 -8.45
N ARG A 89 32.96 -25.94 -8.86
CA ARG A 89 34.19 -26.04 -8.09
C ARG A 89 34.90 -24.68 -8.12
N ILE A 90 35.29 -24.18 -6.96
CA ILE A 90 36.23 -23.07 -6.80
C ILE A 90 37.59 -23.73 -6.55
N ASP A 91 38.51 -23.52 -7.48
CA ASP A 91 39.94 -23.87 -7.37
C ASP A 91 40.66 -22.69 -6.71
N SER A 92 41.53 -22.95 -5.74
CA SER A 92 42.47 -21.99 -5.14
C SER A 92 43.89 -22.47 -5.36
#